data_AF-A0A9P8E0R8-F1
#
_entry.id   AF-A0A9P8E0R8-F1
#
_cell.length_a   1.000
_cell.length_b   1.000
_cell.length_c   1.000
_cell.angle_alpha   90.00
_cell.angle_beta   90.00
_cell.angle_gamma   90.00
#
_symmetry.space_group_name_H-M   'P 1'
#
loop_
_entity.id
_entity.type
_entity.pdbx_description
1 polymer ?
#
loop_
_entity_poly.entity_id
_entity_poly.type
_entity_poly.pdbx_seq_one_letter_code
_entity_poly.pdbx_strand_id
1 'polypeptide(L)'
;MDNNIPRNTPALLARIDQLRNSLFNRFEKLLEQAQNEKNDRNSTALSQYQTQIETAALIRTSEDILALTRQMQELWLFGQLKTLDKNDIQACIDGDAKEVAEMLAVLVGGSQEDNAMKVEG
;
A
#
# COMPACT_ATOMS: atom_id res chain seq x y z
N MET A 1 -10.01 12.55 1.69
CA MET A 1 -9.37 12.32 0.38
C MET A 1 -9.01 10.87 0.32
N ASP A 2 -9.39 10.17 -0.74
CA ASP A 2 -9.10 8.75 -0.88
C ASP A 2 -7.58 8.56 -1.06
N ASN A 3 -6.97 7.97 -0.03
CA ASN A 3 -5.53 7.69 0.05
C ASN A 3 -5.12 6.43 -0.71
N ASN A 4 -5.99 5.89 -1.57
CA ASN A 4 -5.73 4.64 -2.28
C ASN A 4 -5.03 4.92 -3.61
N ILE A 5 -3.92 4.22 -3.86
CA ILE A 5 -3.17 4.32 -5.13
C ILE A 5 -4.02 3.70 -6.25
N PRO A 6 -4.24 4.40 -7.37
CA PRO A 6 -4.83 3.78 -8.54
C PRO A 6 -3.94 2.64 -9.06
N ARG A 7 -4.47 1.42 -9.14
CA ARG A 7 -3.73 0.23 -9.63
C ARG A 7 -3.57 0.17 -11.16
N ASN A 8 -3.88 1.26 -11.87
CA ASN A 8 -3.79 1.36 -13.32
C ASN A 8 -2.86 2.51 -13.71
N THR A 9 -1.90 2.27 -14.61
CA THR A 9 -0.87 3.22 -15.04
C THR A 9 -1.43 4.57 -15.48
N PRO A 10 -2.41 4.66 -16.39
CA PRO A 10 -3.05 5.93 -16.74
C PRO A 10 -3.64 6.73 -15.56
N ALA A 11 -4.24 6.07 -14.58
CA ALA A 11 -4.80 6.76 -13.42
C ALA A 11 -3.71 7.27 -12.47
N LEU A 12 -2.59 6.55 -12.37
CA LEU A 12 -1.41 6.99 -11.63
C LEU A 12 -0.73 8.19 -12.30
N LEU A 13 -0.57 8.17 -13.63
CA LEU A 13 -0.07 9.30 -14.41
C LEU A 13 -0.96 10.54 -14.24
N ALA A 14 -2.28 10.37 -14.32
CA ALA A 14 -3.21 11.47 -14.10
C ALA A 14 -3.08 12.09 -12.70
N ARG A 15 -2.86 11.28 -11.66
CA ARG A 15 -2.62 11.77 -10.30
C ARG A 15 -1.28 12.50 -10.17
N ILE A 16 -0.23 12.00 -10.80
CA ILE A 16 1.07 12.68 -10.85
C ILE A 16 0.93 14.04 -11.53
N ASP A 17 0.26 14.09 -12.69
CA ASP A 17 0.03 15.34 -13.42
C ASP A 17 -0.81 16.33 -12.60
N GLN A 18 -1.84 15.86 -11.91
CA GLN A 18 -2.66 16.69 -11.02
C GLN A 18 -1.82 17.30 -9.89
N LEU A 19 -0.99 16.50 -9.21
CA LEU A 19 -0.15 16.98 -8.12
C LEU A 19 0.92 17.95 -8.63
N ARG A 20 1.56 17.64 -9.76
CA ARG A 20 2.54 18.50 -10.43
C ARG A 20 1.92 19.86 -10.78
N ASN A 21 0.78 19.85 -11.47
CA ASN A 21 0.11 21.08 -11.89
C ASN A 21 -0.37 21.88 -10.68
N SER A 22 -0.84 21.22 -9.62
CA SER A 22 -1.23 21.89 -8.38
C SER A 22 -0.04 22.60 -7.72
N LEU A 23 1.13 21.95 -7.65
CA LEU A 23 2.35 22.53 -7.11
C LEU A 23 2.77 23.79 -7.90
N PHE A 24 2.81 23.69 -9.25
CA PHE A 24 3.15 24.82 -10.11
C PHE A 24 2.17 25.97 -9.98
N ASN A 25 0.86 25.70 -10.01
CA ASN A 25 -0.16 26.73 -9.90
C ASN A 25 -0.05 27.50 -8.58
N ARG A 26 0.25 26.84 -7.46
CA ARG A 26 0.43 27.52 -6.16
C ARG A 26 1.66 28.40 -6.14
N PHE A 27 2.76 27.94 -6.72
CA PHE A 27 3.96 28.74 -6.85
C PHE A 27 3.76 29.95 -7.76
N GLU A 28 3.08 29.76 -8.90
CA GLU A 28 2.72 30.85 -9.81
C GLU A 28 1.84 31.90 -9.11
N LYS A 29 0.87 31.48 -8.30
CA LYS A 29 0.05 32.39 -7.48
C LYS A 29 0.88 33.19 -6.49
N LEU A 30 1.91 32.60 -5.88
CA LEU A 30 2.85 33.34 -5.02
C LEU A 30 3.67 34.37 -5.81
N LEU A 31 4.07 34.06 -7.05
CA LEU A 31 4.76 35.01 -7.92
C LEU A 31 3.84 36.17 -8.32
N GLU A 32 2.59 35.89 -8.68
CA GLU A 32 1.58 36.92 -8.98
C GLU A 32 1.36 37.85 -7.77
N GLN A 33 1.31 37.29 -6.57
CA GLN A 33 1.18 38.05 -5.31
C GLN A 33 2.37 38.97 -5.07
N ALA A 34 3.59 38.49 -5.34
CA ALA A 34 4.83 39.23 -5.15
C ALA A 34 4.99 40.41 -6.12
N GLN A 35 4.37 40.34 -7.30
CA GLN A 35 4.36 41.41 -8.29
C GLN A 35 3.32 42.50 -8.01
N ASN A 36 2.51 42.37 -6.96
CA ASN A 36 1.44 43.33 -6.67
C ASN A 36 2.01 44.65 -6.13
N GLU A 37 1.92 45.72 -6.94
CA GLU A 37 2.38 47.06 -6.57
C GLU A 37 1.38 47.83 -5.66
N LYS A 38 0.18 47.30 -5.43
CA LYS A 38 -0.84 47.95 -4.60
C LYS A 38 -0.44 47.92 -3.12
N ASN A 39 -0.14 49.09 -2.58
CA ASN A 39 0.30 49.28 -1.20
C ASN A 39 -0.76 49.95 -0.31
N ASP A 40 -2.05 49.76 -0.60
CA ASP A 40 -3.08 50.18 0.35
C ASP A 40 -3.19 49.19 1.52
N ARG A 41 -3.58 49.66 2.71
CA ARG A 41 -3.57 48.83 3.91
C ARG A 41 -4.43 47.57 3.77
N ASN A 42 -5.53 47.66 3.01
CA ASN A 42 -6.43 46.54 2.82
C ASN A 42 -5.88 45.55 1.77
N SER A 43 -5.28 46.05 0.68
CA SER A 43 -4.61 45.20 -0.32
C SER A 43 -3.42 44.46 0.27
N THR A 44 -2.61 45.13 1.09
CA THR A 44 -1.45 44.52 1.74
C THR A 44 -1.88 43.45 2.74
N ALA A 45 -2.91 43.70 3.55
CA ALA A 45 -3.45 42.70 4.48
C ALA A 45 -4.01 41.47 3.74
N LEU A 46 -4.72 41.69 2.63
CA LEU A 46 -5.25 40.61 1.78
C LEU A 46 -4.12 39.79 1.13
N SER A 47 -3.10 40.47 0.59
CA SER A 47 -1.93 39.85 -0.02
C SER A 47 -1.15 38.99 0.99
N GLN A 48 -0.96 39.49 2.21
CA GLN A 48 -0.32 38.70 3.27
C GLN A 48 -1.11 37.42 3.58
N TYR A 49 -2.43 37.51 3.70
CA TYR A 49 -3.28 36.35 3.96
C TYR A 49 -3.25 35.34 2.81
N GLN A 50 -3.33 35.81 1.56
CA GLN A 50 -3.26 34.97 0.36
C GLN A 50 -1.89 34.28 0.23
N THR A 51 -0.79 35.00 0.50
CA THR A 51 0.56 34.43 0.55
C THR A 51 0.68 33.30 1.58
N GLN A 52 0.07 33.46 2.77
CA GLN A 52 0.07 32.41 3.79
C GLN A 52 -0.73 31.17 3.33
N ILE A 53 -1.91 31.37 2.72
CA ILE A 53 -2.72 30.27 2.19
C ILE A 53 -1.96 29.50 1.12
N GLU A 54 -1.42 30.20 0.13
CA GLU A 54 -0.74 29.53 -0.98
C GLU A 54 0.53 28.82 -0.53
N THR A 55 1.25 29.38 0.45
CA THR A 55 2.41 28.72 1.07
C THR A 55 2.01 27.44 1.81
N ALA A 56 0.99 27.50 2.68
CA ALA A 56 0.52 26.32 3.40
C ALA A 56 0.01 25.23 2.45
N ALA A 57 -0.66 25.64 1.38
CA ALA A 57 -1.19 24.72 0.41
C ALA A 57 -0.11 24.15 -0.53
N LEU A 58 0.97 24.90 -0.80
CA LEU A 58 2.17 24.41 -1.50
C LEU A 58 2.89 23.33 -0.70
N ILE A 59 3.06 23.55 0.60
CA ILE A 59 3.61 22.54 1.54
C ILE A 59 2.75 21.28 1.49
N ARG A 60 1.42 21.43 1.61
CA ARG A 60 0.49 20.30 1.54
C ARG A 60 0.60 19.53 0.22
N THR A 61 0.65 20.20 -0.92
CA THR A 61 0.83 19.52 -2.20
C THR A 61 2.18 18.77 -2.29
N SER A 62 3.22 19.29 -1.63
CA SER A 62 4.52 18.61 -1.54
C SER A 62 4.45 17.37 -0.66
N GLU A 63 3.73 17.44 0.48
CA GLU A 63 3.45 16.28 1.33
C GLU A 63 2.66 15.20 0.57
N ASP A 64 1.67 15.59 -0.24
CA ASP A 64 0.90 14.67 -1.06
C ASP A 64 1.78 13.95 -2.11
N ILE A 65 2.77 14.64 -2.70
CA ILE A 65 3.75 14.05 -3.62
C ILE A 65 4.66 13.05 -2.90
N LEU A 66 5.14 13.40 -1.69
CA LEU A 66 5.95 12.50 -0.86
C LEU A 66 5.14 11.27 -0.44
N ALA A 67 3.87 11.45 -0.06
CA ALA A 67 2.96 10.37 0.26
C ALA A 67 2.75 9.43 -0.94
N LEU A 68 2.52 9.98 -2.14
CA LEU A 68 2.42 9.19 -3.37
C LEU A 68 3.71 8.42 -3.68
N THR A 69 4.87 9.04 -3.47
CA THR A 69 6.17 8.39 -3.69
C THR A 69 6.36 7.19 -2.76
N ARG A 70 6.08 7.38 -1.46
CA ARG A 70 6.11 6.30 -0.46
C ARG A 70 5.17 5.17 -0.86
N GLN A 71 3.95 5.52 -1.24
CA GLN A 71 2.94 4.61 -1.72
C GLN A 71 3.41 3.78 -2.93
N MET A 72 4.06 4.39 -3.91
CA MET A 72 4.65 3.69 -5.07
C MET A 72 5.80 2.77 -4.65
N GLN A 73 6.64 3.19 -3.70
CA GLN A 73 7.71 2.36 -3.15
C GLN A 73 7.15 1.16 -2.37
N GLU A 74 6.10 1.35 -1.57
CA GLU A 74 5.41 0.28 -0.86
C GLU A 74 4.79 -0.72 -1.85
N LEU A 75 4.15 -0.25 -2.92
CA LEU A 75 3.63 -1.11 -3.99
C LEU A 75 4.75 -1.89 -4.70
N TRP A 76 5.92 -1.29 -4.89
CA TRP A 76 7.07 -1.97 -5.50
C TRP A 76 7.71 -3.00 -4.57
N LEU A 77 7.92 -2.65 -3.29
CA LEU A 77 8.56 -3.51 -2.29
C LEU A 77 7.67 -4.69 -1.87
N PHE A 78 6.39 -4.42 -1.64
CA PHE A 78 5.45 -5.44 -1.16
C PHE A 78 4.69 -6.12 -2.31
N GLY A 79 4.75 -5.56 -3.52
CA GLY A 79 4.06 -6.07 -4.69
C GLY A 79 2.55 -6.21 -4.47
N GLN A 80 1.92 -7.08 -5.25
CA GLN A 80 0.74 -7.77 -4.74
C GLN A 80 1.26 -8.74 -3.68
N LEU A 81 0.80 -8.59 -2.43
CA LEU A 81 1.09 -9.55 -1.36
C LEU A 81 0.86 -10.95 -1.94
N LYS A 82 1.91 -11.77 -2.10
CA LYS A 82 1.84 -13.19 -2.49
C LYS A 82 1.05 -13.93 -1.40
N THR A 83 -0.26 -13.71 -1.33
CA THR A 83 -1.19 -14.35 -0.39
C THR A 83 -1.79 -15.62 -0.97
N LEU A 84 -1.36 -16.00 -2.18
CA LEU A 84 -1.95 -17.08 -2.92
C LEU A 84 -0.91 -17.86 -3.75
N ASP A 85 0.28 -18.15 -3.21
CA ASP A 85 0.83 -19.49 -3.44
C ASP A 85 0.27 -20.41 -2.35
N LYS A 86 -1.08 -20.53 -2.33
CA LYS A 86 -1.74 -21.58 -1.55
C LYS A 86 -1.26 -22.96 -2.01
N ASN A 87 -0.81 -23.09 -3.26
CA ASN A 87 -0.39 -24.38 -3.82
C ASN A 87 0.85 -24.94 -3.12
N ASP A 88 1.87 -24.13 -2.83
CA ASP A 88 3.10 -24.66 -2.23
C ASP A 88 2.88 -25.09 -0.77
N ILE A 89 2.13 -24.29 -0.01
CA ILE A 89 1.82 -24.60 1.40
C ILE A 89 0.79 -25.72 1.48
N GLN A 90 -0.26 -25.71 0.64
CA GLN A 90 -1.27 -26.78 0.61
C GLN A 90 -0.66 -28.10 0.15
N ALA A 91 0.23 -28.11 -0.84
CA ALA A 91 0.90 -29.33 -1.28
C ALA A 91 1.80 -29.92 -0.19
N CYS A 92 2.46 -29.07 0.61
CA CYS A 92 3.23 -29.51 1.78
C CYS A 92 2.31 -30.11 2.85
N ILE A 93 1.19 -29.44 3.17
CA ILE A 93 0.21 -29.92 4.16
C ILE A 93 -0.44 -31.24 3.71
N ASP A 94 -0.80 -31.36 2.43
CA ASP A 94 -1.40 -32.57 1.86
C ASP A 94 -0.39 -33.74 1.85
N GLY A 95 0.89 -33.45 1.62
CA GLY A 95 1.99 -34.41 1.73
C GLY A 95 2.17 -34.92 3.16
N ASP A 96 2.30 -34.01 4.13
CA ASP A 96 2.49 -34.33 5.55
C ASP A 96 1.27 -35.11 6.09
N ALA A 97 0.05 -34.72 5.69
CA ALA A 97 -1.18 -35.42 6.08
C ALA A 97 -1.22 -36.86 5.55
N LYS A 98 -0.71 -37.10 4.33
CA LYS A 98 -0.63 -38.44 3.75
C LYS A 98 0.39 -39.31 4.48
N GLU A 99 1.56 -38.77 4.81
CA GLU A 99 2.60 -39.49 5.55
C GLU A 99 2.12 -39.89 6.95
N VAL A 100 1.44 -38.98 7.66
CA VAL A 100 0.82 -39.27 8.96
C VAL A 100 -0.26 -40.35 8.83
N ALA A 101 -1.09 -40.29 7.79
CA ALA A 101 -2.11 -41.32 7.56
C ALA A 101 -1.51 -42.71 7.30
N GLU A 102 -0.41 -42.79 6.54
CA GLU A 102 0.31 -44.03 6.28
C GLU A 102 0.96 -44.58 7.56
N MET A 103 1.60 -43.74 8.37
CA MET A 103 2.16 -44.14 9.67
C MET A 103 1.08 -44.65 10.63
N LEU A 104 -0.08 -43.99 10.68
CA LEU A 104 -1.22 -44.43 11.49
C LEU A 104 -1.78 -45.78 11.00
N ALA A 105 -1.84 -46.01 9.68
CA ALA A 105 -2.28 -47.28 9.12
C ALA A 105 -1.35 -48.43 9.51
N VAL A 106 -0.03 -48.21 9.49
CA VAL A 106 0.96 -49.20 9.94
C VAL A 106 0.81 -49.51 11.44
N LEU A 107 0.62 -48.49 12.28
CA LEU A 107 0.45 -48.67 13.72
C LEU A 107 -0.87 -49.37 14.08
N VAL A 108 -1.95 -49.10 13.35
CA VAL A 108 -3.24 -49.78 13.51
C VAL A 108 -3.16 -51.23 13.04
N GLY A 109 -2.50 -51.48 11.90
CA GLY A 109 -2.27 -52.85 11.40
C GLY A 109 -1.40 -53.67 12.36
N GLY A 110 -0.29 -53.11 12.85
CA GLY A 110 0.58 -53.76 13.83
C GLY A 110 -0.11 -53.99 15.18
N SER A 111 -0.97 -53.07 15.63
CA SER A 111 -1.78 -53.26 16.85
C SER A 111 -2.82 -54.37 16.70
N GLN A 112 -3.26 -54.68 15.47
CA GLN A 112 -4.25 -55.71 15.21
C GLN A 112 -3.60 -57.12 15.17
N GLU A 113 -2.36 -57.22 14.68
CA GLU A 113 -1.55 -58.45 14.74
C GLU A 113 -1.11 -58.78 16.18
N ASP A 114 -0.66 -57.78 16.95
CA ASP A 114 -0.28 -57.97 18.37
C ASP A 114 -1.46 -58.35 19.26
N ASN A 115 -2.68 -57.88 18.95
CA ASN A 115 -3.88 -58.29 19.68
C ASN A 115 -4.33 -59.70 19.30
N ALA A 116 -4.25 -60.09 18.02
CA ALA A 116 -4.58 -61.43 17.57
C ALA A 116 -3.67 -62.50 18.21
N MET A 117 -2.37 -62.21 18.38
CA MET A 117 -1.42 -63.11 19.03
C MET A 117 -1.66 -63.27 20.54
N LYS A 118 -2.37 -62.32 21.18
CA LYS A 118 -2.75 -62.37 22.61
C LYS A 118 -4.06 -63.12 22.89
N VAL A 119 -4.90 -63.37 21.89
CA VAL A 119 -6.19 -64.08 22.08
C VAL A 119 -6.04 -65.61 21.92
N GLU A 120 -4.96 -66.09 21.30
CA GLU A 120 -4.67 -67.53 21.14
C GLU A 120 -3.75 -68.14 22.22
N GLY A 121 -3.53 -67.45 23.35
CA GLY A 121 -2.75 -67.92 24.50
C GLY A 121 -3.58 -68.61 25.57
#